data_AF-A0A940KCW9-F1
#
_entry.id   AF-A0A940KCW9-F1
#
_cell.length_a   1.000
_cell.length_b   1.000
_cell.length_c   1.000
_cell.angle_alpha   90.00
_cell.angle_beta   90.00
_cell.angle_gamma   90.00
#
_symmetry.space_group_name_H-M   'P 1'
#
loop_
_entity.id
_entity.type
_entity.pdbx_description
1 polymer ?
#
loop_
_entity_poly.entity_id
_entity_poly.type
_entity_poly.pdbx_seq_one_letter_code
_entity_poly.pdbx_strand_id
1 'polypeptide(L)'
;MAPSRINPLYIIFFFAFNMVMLELHEQAHLITGYGICGCYGTRVVNTWNTCTDCRQAGWLFLAAFAGPLFSYWMIWMGTFFFLRATDMHKRSMGFALVFANMPLARVVTAIMGGGDEKAGFALMGFPVPVAKLLAMVLVLFACLLPLVQIGRRMSEKRKWWALAGFGIIPMLYGFLYSHRFLNYLLASGWGRRIRILGTPDLLIYHTVFMAIIGWIAWKMLVKNDNRTVIS
;
A
#
# COMPACT_ATOMS: atom_id res chain seq x y z
N MET A 1 13.82 -6.47 -19.07
CA MET A 1 13.93 -5.01 -18.92
C MET A 1 13.50 -4.67 -17.51
N ALA A 2 14.36 -4.07 -16.68
CA ALA A 2 13.87 -3.21 -15.60
C ALA A 2 13.01 -2.08 -16.19
N PRO A 3 12.24 -1.33 -15.39
CA PRO A 3 11.81 -0.01 -15.84
C PRO A 3 13.09 0.75 -16.27
N SER A 4 13.36 0.81 -17.56
CA SER A 4 14.60 1.35 -18.14
C SER A 4 14.69 2.88 -18.03
N ARG A 5 13.89 3.46 -17.13
CA ARG A 5 13.76 4.90 -16.87
C ARG A 5 13.49 5.16 -15.39
N ILE A 6 14.21 4.50 -14.48
CA ILE A 6 14.29 5.00 -13.10
C ILE A 6 15.03 6.34 -13.17
N ASN A 7 14.26 7.42 -13.16
CA ASN A 7 14.75 8.79 -13.15
C ASN A 7 14.10 9.53 -11.97
N PRO A 8 14.53 10.76 -11.65
CA PRO A 8 13.99 11.50 -10.51
C PRO A 8 12.46 11.67 -10.54
N LEU A 9 11.86 11.89 -11.71
CA LEU A 9 10.41 12.01 -11.84
C LEU A 9 9.69 10.69 -11.52
N TYR A 10 10.26 9.55 -11.91
CA TYR A 10 9.71 8.24 -11.58
C TYR A 10 9.79 7.96 -10.08
N ILE A 11 10.88 8.38 -9.43
CA ILE A 11 11.04 8.26 -7.98
C ILE A 11 10.01 9.12 -7.25
N ILE A 12 9.82 10.38 -7.66
CA ILE A 12 8.80 11.28 -7.10
C ILE A 12 7.41 10.69 -7.28
N PHE A 13 7.07 10.25 -8.49
CA PHE A 13 5.81 9.57 -8.77
C PHE A 13 5.63 8.36 -7.85
N PHE A 14 6.64 7.50 -7.75
CA PHE A 14 6.60 6.27 -6.98
C PHE A 14 6.30 6.53 -5.49
N PHE A 15 7.00 7.47 -4.85
CA PHE A 15 6.77 7.75 -3.43
C PHE A 15 5.42 8.44 -3.18
N ALA A 16 5.02 9.36 -4.05
CA ALA A 16 3.70 9.97 -3.97
C ALA A 16 2.60 8.91 -4.13
N PHE A 17 2.78 8.00 -5.09
CA PHE A 17 1.84 6.90 -5.33
C PHE A 17 1.82 5.88 -4.20
N ASN A 18 2.97 5.59 -3.57
CA ASN A 18 3.05 4.76 -2.37
C ASN A 18 2.24 5.36 -1.20
N MET A 19 2.31 6.67 -0.97
CA MET A 19 1.49 7.33 0.05
C MET A 19 -0.01 7.26 -0.27
N VAL A 20 -0.39 7.44 -1.54
CA VAL A 20 -1.79 7.30 -1.96
C VAL A 20 -2.29 5.86 -1.77
N MET A 21 -1.49 4.86 -2.15
CA MET A 21 -1.85 3.44 -1.96
C MET A 21 -1.96 3.06 -0.48
N LEU A 22 -1.09 3.62 0.37
CA LEU A 22 -1.20 3.46 1.82
C LEU A 22 -2.50 4.05 2.37
N GLU A 23 -2.88 5.25 1.94
CA GLU A 23 -4.16 5.83 2.37
C GLU A 23 -5.35 5.00 1.88
N LEU A 24 -5.36 4.57 0.61
CA LEU A 24 -6.44 3.76 0.06
C LEU A 24 -6.59 2.40 0.77
N HIS A 25 -5.47 1.82 1.22
CA HIS A 25 -5.46 0.63 2.06
C HIS A 25 -6.22 0.87 3.37
N GLU A 26 -5.91 1.95 4.07
CA GLU A 26 -6.60 2.32 5.32
C GLU A 26 -8.06 2.69 5.09
N GLN A 27 -8.39 3.35 3.98
CA GLN A 27 -9.78 3.64 3.59
C GLN A 27 -10.59 2.37 3.36
N ALA A 28 -9.98 1.32 2.80
CA ALA A 28 -10.66 0.04 2.60
C ALA A 28 -11.10 -0.57 3.96
N HIS A 29 -10.24 -0.49 4.98
CA HIS A 29 -10.61 -0.88 6.35
C HIS A 29 -11.79 -0.06 6.88
N LEU A 30 -11.72 1.27 6.80
CA LEU A 30 -12.71 2.17 7.38
C LEU A 30 -14.07 2.10 6.70
N ILE A 31 -14.10 2.07 5.37
CA ILE A 31 -15.36 1.99 4.62
C ILE A 31 -16.05 0.65 4.91
N THR A 32 -15.29 -0.44 4.97
CA THR A 32 -15.82 -1.76 5.32
C THR A 32 -16.30 -1.80 6.77
N GLY A 33 -15.51 -1.27 7.70
CA GLY A 33 -15.87 -1.16 9.11
C GLY A 33 -17.13 -0.31 9.33
N TYR A 34 -17.27 0.80 8.62
CA TYR A 34 -18.49 1.62 8.63
C TYR A 34 -19.69 0.85 8.08
N GLY A 35 -19.53 0.10 6.98
CA GLY A 35 -20.60 -0.74 6.44
C GLY A 35 -21.10 -1.79 7.44
N ILE A 36 -20.22 -2.33 8.29
CA ILE A 36 -20.53 -3.35 9.29
C ILE A 36 -21.11 -2.74 10.58
N CYS A 37 -20.50 -1.67 11.08
CA CYS A 37 -20.83 -1.10 12.38
C CYS A 37 -21.82 0.08 12.31
N GLY A 38 -21.93 0.76 11.16
CA GLY A 38 -22.72 1.98 10.98
C GLY A 38 -22.05 3.26 11.51
N CYS A 39 -20.78 3.18 11.91
CA CYS A 39 -20.04 4.24 12.57
C CYS A 39 -18.55 4.16 12.22
N TYR A 40 -17.85 5.28 12.32
CA TYR A 40 -16.38 5.31 12.28
C TYR A 40 -15.81 5.24 13.70
N GLY A 41 -14.69 4.55 13.88
CA GLY A 41 -13.91 4.61 15.12
C GLY A 41 -12.78 5.62 15.04
N THR A 42 -11.88 5.56 16.02
CA THR A 42 -10.69 6.41 16.05
C THR A 42 -9.71 5.97 14.97
N ARG A 43 -9.02 6.95 14.37
CA ARG A 43 -8.03 6.71 13.33
C ARG A 43 -6.77 7.53 13.57
N VAL A 44 -5.63 6.85 13.49
CA VAL A 44 -4.32 7.45 13.25
C VAL A 44 -3.75 6.90 11.95
N VAL A 45 -2.55 7.31 11.53
CA VAL A 45 -2.04 7.03 10.18
C VAL A 45 -1.99 5.53 9.87
N ASN A 46 -1.57 4.71 10.83
CA ASN A 46 -1.26 3.29 10.67
C ASN A 46 -2.13 2.39 11.56
N THR A 47 -3.22 2.93 12.10
CA THR A 47 -4.11 2.18 12.98
C THR A 47 -5.51 2.73 12.84
N TRP A 48 -6.45 1.81 12.62
CA TRP A 48 -7.87 2.08 12.54
C TRP A 48 -8.57 1.31 13.65
N ASN A 49 -9.69 1.85 14.13
CA ASN A 49 -10.60 1.18 15.04
C ASN A 49 -12.03 1.35 14.54
N THR A 50 -12.93 0.52 15.04
CA THR A 50 -14.38 0.75 14.94
C THR A 50 -14.92 1.43 16.20
N CYS A 51 -16.15 1.94 16.16
CA CYS A 51 -16.76 2.50 17.37
C CYS A 51 -17.11 1.39 18.38
N THR A 52 -17.29 1.78 19.65
CA THR A 52 -17.64 0.86 20.75
C THR A 52 -18.95 0.13 20.52
N ASP A 53 -19.92 0.79 19.88
CA ASP A 53 -21.27 0.28 19.68
C ASP A 53 -21.43 -0.38 18.30
N CYS A 54 -20.47 -1.22 17.91
CA CYS A 54 -20.51 -1.87 16.61
C CYS A 54 -21.68 -2.86 16.52
N ARG A 55 -22.62 -2.57 15.62
CA ARG A 55 -23.84 -3.37 15.40
C ARG A 55 -23.58 -4.85 15.13
N GLN A 56 -22.50 -5.18 14.43
CA GLN A 56 -22.20 -6.54 13.96
C GLN A 56 -20.74 -6.92 14.21
N ALA A 57 -20.33 -6.94 15.49
CA ALA A 57 -18.95 -7.23 15.88
C ALA A 57 -18.39 -8.56 15.32
N GLY A 58 -19.24 -9.58 15.13
CA GLY A 58 -18.84 -10.88 14.55
C GLY A 58 -18.33 -10.81 13.09
N TRP A 59 -18.59 -9.72 12.38
CA TRP A 59 -18.16 -9.52 10.99
C TRP A 59 -16.93 -8.62 10.85
N LEU A 60 -16.36 -8.12 11.96
CA LEU A 60 -15.21 -7.20 11.95
C LEU A 60 -13.96 -7.76 11.26
N PHE A 61 -13.83 -9.08 11.16
CA PHE A 61 -12.76 -9.71 10.39
C PHE A 61 -12.75 -9.25 8.92
N LEU A 62 -13.91 -8.95 8.33
CA LEU A 62 -14.01 -8.41 6.97
C LEU A 62 -13.35 -7.04 6.86
N ALA A 63 -13.58 -6.17 7.85
CA ALA A 63 -12.89 -4.88 7.90
C ALA A 63 -11.38 -5.09 8.01
N ALA A 64 -10.91 -6.02 8.85
CA ALA A 64 -9.48 -6.35 8.95
C ALA A 64 -8.87 -6.96 7.68
N PHE A 65 -9.62 -7.69 6.86
CA PHE A 65 -9.12 -8.18 5.58
C PHE A 65 -9.25 -7.16 4.44
N ALA A 66 -10.08 -6.12 4.56
CA ALA A 66 -10.37 -5.20 3.46
C ALA A 66 -9.11 -4.47 2.94
N GLY A 67 -8.28 -3.90 3.82
CA GLY A 67 -7.00 -3.31 3.44
C GLY A 67 -6.08 -4.31 2.74
N PRO A 68 -5.77 -5.47 3.35
CA PRO A 68 -5.01 -6.53 2.70
C PRO A 68 -5.50 -6.93 1.32
N LEU A 69 -6.80 -7.17 1.18
CA LEU A 69 -7.41 -7.57 -0.09
C LEU A 69 -7.25 -6.48 -1.15
N PHE A 70 -7.44 -5.21 -0.78
CA PHE A 70 -7.16 -4.08 -1.66
C PHE A 70 -5.70 -4.08 -2.13
N SER A 71 -4.75 -4.18 -1.20
CA SER A 71 -3.32 -4.16 -1.55
C SER A 71 -2.91 -5.36 -2.39
N TYR A 72 -3.41 -6.56 -2.08
CA TYR A 72 -3.15 -7.76 -2.87
C TYR A 72 -3.72 -7.64 -4.28
N TRP A 73 -4.94 -7.12 -4.41
CA TRP A 73 -5.54 -6.87 -5.71
C TRP A 73 -4.68 -5.92 -6.55
N MET A 74 -4.21 -4.81 -5.96
CA MET A 74 -3.30 -3.88 -6.63
C MET A 74 -1.95 -4.53 -7.00
N ILE A 75 -1.36 -5.32 -6.11
CA ILE A 75 -0.11 -6.06 -6.38
C ILE A 75 -0.28 -7.01 -7.57
N TRP A 76 -1.36 -7.79 -7.61
CA TRP A 76 -1.60 -8.74 -8.69
C TRP A 76 -1.93 -8.03 -10.01
N MET A 77 -2.70 -6.94 -9.98
CA MET A 77 -2.92 -6.08 -11.15
C MET A 77 -1.61 -5.49 -11.68
N GLY A 78 -0.76 -4.97 -10.80
CA GLY A 78 0.53 -4.41 -11.19
C GLY A 78 1.46 -5.47 -11.77
N THR A 79 1.43 -6.68 -11.22
CA THR A 79 2.15 -7.85 -11.75
C THR A 79 1.65 -8.22 -13.14
N PHE A 80 0.32 -8.27 -13.33
CA PHE A 80 -0.27 -8.53 -14.63
C PHE A 80 0.18 -7.48 -15.66
N PHE A 81 0.11 -6.19 -15.33
CA PHE A 81 0.61 -5.12 -16.22
C PHE A 81 2.11 -5.24 -16.50
N PHE A 82 2.93 -5.55 -15.49
CA PHE A 82 4.37 -5.70 -15.69
C PHE A 82 4.73 -6.87 -16.62
N LEU A 83 4.02 -7.99 -16.51
CA LEU A 83 4.31 -9.22 -17.25
C LEU A 83 3.71 -9.22 -18.66
N ARG A 84 2.54 -8.61 -18.86
CA ARG A 84 1.76 -8.71 -20.10
C ARG A 84 1.81 -7.47 -20.98
N ALA A 85 2.10 -6.29 -20.42
CA ALA A 85 2.12 -5.09 -21.24
C ALA A 85 3.31 -5.09 -22.20
N THR A 86 3.03 -4.74 -23.46
CA THR A 86 4.03 -4.45 -24.48
C THR A 86 4.63 -3.06 -24.31
N ASP A 87 3.79 -2.11 -23.88
CA ASP A 87 4.14 -0.72 -23.62
C ASP A 87 4.99 -0.53 -22.34
N MET A 88 6.06 0.26 -22.45
CA MET A 88 7.00 0.49 -21.36
C MET A 88 6.39 1.30 -20.20
N HIS A 89 5.47 2.23 -20.48
CA HIS A 89 4.80 3.01 -19.43
C HIS A 89 3.89 2.11 -18.59
N LYS A 90 3.08 1.25 -19.22
CA LYS A 90 2.25 0.28 -18.53
C LYS A 90 3.07 -0.69 -17.69
N ARG A 91 4.24 -1.13 -18.17
CA ARG A 91 5.15 -1.96 -17.38
C ARG A 91 5.72 -1.20 -16.18
N SER A 92 6.14 0.05 -16.37
CA SER A 92 6.67 0.91 -15.30
C SER A 92 5.60 1.24 -14.26
N MET A 93 4.37 1.47 -14.68
CA MET A 93 3.21 1.63 -13.81
C MET A 93 2.90 0.35 -13.04
N GLY A 94 2.92 -0.81 -13.71
CA GLY A 94 2.73 -2.11 -13.07
C GLY A 94 3.77 -2.39 -11.99
N PHE A 95 5.03 -2.07 -12.27
CA PHE A 95 6.11 -2.14 -11.28
C PHE A 95 5.85 -1.20 -10.09
N ALA A 96 5.51 0.06 -10.35
CA ALA A 96 5.18 1.02 -9.30
C ALA A 96 4.01 0.53 -8.45
N LEU A 97 2.94 0.02 -9.07
CA LEU A 97 1.74 -0.45 -8.38
C LEU A 97 2.02 -1.61 -7.43
N VAL A 98 2.89 -2.55 -7.82
CA VAL A 98 3.33 -3.64 -6.95
C VAL A 98 4.05 -3.11 -5.72
N PHE A 99 5.08 -2.29 -5.93
CA PHE A 99 5.95 -1.85 -4.83
C PHE A 99 5.35 -0.73 -3.98
N ALA A 100 4.46 0.09 -4.54
CA ALA A 100 3.69 1.10 -3.80
C ALA A 100 2.76 0.48 -2.75
N ASN A 101 2.38 -0.79 -2.90
CA ASN A 101 1.59 -1.55 -1.92
C ASN A 101 2.45 -2.29 -0.89
N MET A 102 3.76 -1.99 -0.83
CA MET A 102 4.71 -2.46 0.19
C MET A 102 4.65 -3.97 0.48
N PRO A 103 4.74 -4.85 -0.53
CA PRO A 103 4.64 -6.30 -0.33
C PRO A 103 5.70 -6.83 0.64
N LEU A 104 6.92 -6.26 0.64
CA LEU A 104 7.97 -6.66 1.58
C LEU A 104 7.65 -6.28 3.02
N ALA A 105 7.13 -5.08 3.26
CA ALA A 105 6.72 -4.65 4.60
C ALA A 105 5.67 -5.61 5.17
N ARG A 106 4.71 -6.02 4.33
CA ARG A 106 3.68 -7.00 4.69
C ARG A 106 4.28 -8.36 5.08
N VAL A 107 5.21 -8.88 4.26
CA VAL A 107 5.93 -10.14 4.57
C VAL A 107 6.66 -10.06 5.91
N VAL A 108 7.42 -8.97 6.13
CA VAL A 108 8.15 -8.76 7.39
C VAL A 108 7.20 -8.70 8.58
N THR A 109 6.13 -7.91 8.48
CA THR A 109 5.13 -7.78 9.54
C THR A 109 4.44 -9.12 9.86
N ALA A 110 4.12 -9.93 8.85
CA ALA A 110 3.51 -11.25 9.05
C ALA A 110 4.46 -12.22 9.76
N ILE A 111 5.74 -12.25 9.39
CA ILE A 111 6.78 -13.08 10.04
C ILE A 111 6.97 -12.66 11.51
N MET A 112 6.99 -11.35 11.77
CA MET A 112 7.06 -10.79 13.13
C MET A 112 5.79 -11.06 13.96
N GLY A 113 4.72 -11.58 13.34
CA GLY A 113 3.46 -11.90 14.01
C GLY A 113 2.57 -10.67 14.23
N GLY A 114 2.70 -9.65 13.39
CA GLY A 114 1.77 -8.51 13.29
C GLY A 114 0.86 -8.61 12.06
N GLY A 115 0.26 -7.48 11.70
CA GLY A 115 -0.47 -7.30 10.44
C GLY A 115 -1.97 -7.52 10.53
N ASP A 116 -2.70 -6.93 9.59
CA ASP A 116 -4.16 -6.96 9.54
C ASP A 116 -4.69 -8.37 9.21
N GLU A 117 -3.94 -9.18 8.47
CA GLU A 117 -4.32 -10.56 8.16
C GLU A 117 -4.41 -11.41 9.43
N LYS A 118 -3.43 -11.24 10.35
CA LYS A 118 -3.47 -11.92 11.65
C LYS A 118 -4.66 -11.43 12.46
N ALA A 119 -4.90 -10.11 12.47
CA ALA A 119 -6.06 -9.54 13.16
C ALA A 119 -7.37 -10.11 12.60
N GLY A 120 -7.49 -10.23 11.28
CA GLY A 120 -8.63 -10.85 10.60
C GLY A 120 -8.86 -12.29 11.04
N PHE A 121 -7.83 -13.15 11.00
CA PHE A 121 -7.98 -14.54 11.47
C PHE A 121 -8.29 -14.63 12.97
N ALA A 122 -7.71 -13.77 13.81
CA ALA A 122 -8.02 -13.74 15.23
C ALA A 122 -9.49 -13.34 15.47
N LEU A 123 -10.01 -12.36 14.71
CA LEU A 123 -11.42 -11.94 14.76
C LEU A 123 -12.40 -13.01 14.26
N MET A 124 -11.94 -13.96 13.43
CA MET A 124 -12.71 -15.15 13.06
C MET A 124 -12.74 -16.22 14.17
N GLY A 125 -12.05 -16.00 15.30
CA GLY A 125 -12.00 -16.93 16.43
C GLY A 125 -10.86 -17.96 16.38
N PHE A 126 -9.91 -17.84 15.44
CA PHE A 126 -8.74 -18.72 15.44
C PHE A 126 -7.81 -18.39 16.62
N PRO A 127 -7.21 -19.41 17.28
CA PRO A 127 -6.17 -19.18 18.29
C PRO A 127 -5.01 -18.38 17.72
N VAL A 128 -4.40 -17.49 18.52
CA VAL A 128 -3.33 -16.57 18.07
C VAL A 128 -2.19 -17.27 17.31
N PRO A 129 -1.66 -18.44 17.75
CA PRO A 129 -0.62 -19.15 16.98
C PRO A 129 -1.09 -19.60 15.60
N VAL A 130 -2.33 -20.06 15.48
CA VAL A 130 -2.95 -20.49 14.22
C VAL A 130 -3.20 -19.29 13.32
N ALA A 131 -3.76 -18.19 13.86
CA ALA A 131 -3.96 -16.94 13.13
C ALA A 131 -2.65 -16.39 12.55
N LYS A 132 -1.55 -16.45 13.32
CA LYS A 132 -0.21 -16.06 12.86
C LYS A 132 0.26 -16.94 11.70
N LEU A 133 0.12 -18.26 11.80
CA LEU A 133 0.52 -19.19 10.74
C LEU A 133 -0.28 -18.95 9.46
N LEU A 134 -1.60 -18.83 9.56
CA LEU A 134 -2.49 -18.56 8.42
C LEU A 134 -2.17 -17.22 7.75
N ALA A 135 -1.96 -16.17 8.55
CA ALA A 135 -1.56 -14.85 8.04
C ALA A 135 -0.22 -14.92 7.30
N MET A 136 0.79 -15.59 7.88
CA MET A 136 2.09 -15.76 7.25
C MET A 136 1.98 -16.50 5.92
N VAL A 137 1.25 -17.62 5.87
CA VAL A 137 1.02 -18.39 4.64
C VAL A 137 0.34 -17.52 3.58
N LEU A 138 -0.77 -16.87 3.93
CA LEU A 138 -1.50 -15.99 3.02
C LEU A 138 -0.61 -14.89 2.44
N VAL A 139 0.11 -14.17 3.30
CA VAL A 139 0.98 -13.05 2.90
C VAL A 139 2.13 -13.54 2.02
N LEU A 140 2.74 -14.68 2.34
CA LEU A 140 3.80 -15.25 1.51
C LEU A 140 3.29 -15.58 0.11
N PHE A 141 2.13 -16.22 -0.02
CA PHE A 141 1.54 -16.50 -1.32
C PHE A 141 1.14 -15.22 -2.08
N ALA A 142 0.51 -14.28 -1.39
CA ALA A 142 -0.02 -13.07 -2.01
C ALA A 142 1.06 -12.05 -2.40
N CYS A 143 2.17 -11.96 -1.65
CA CYS A 143 3.25 -11.01 -1.91
C CYS A 143 4.48 -11.64 -2.59
N LEU A 144 4.96 -12.80 -2.12
CA LEU A 144 6.22 -13.34 -2.59
C LEU A 144 6.13 -13.88 -4.02
N LEU A 145 5.00 -14.52 -4.38
CA LEU A 145 4.80 -15.03 -5.75
C LEU A 145 4.89 -13.92 -6.81
N PRO A 146 4.16 -12.79 -6.70
CA PRO A 146 4.34 -11.62 -7.56
C PRO A 146 5.79 -11.14 -7.67
N LEU A 147 6.48 -10.99 -6.55
CA LEU A 147 7.86 -10.50 -6.52
C LEU A 147 8.83 -11.44 -7.26
N VAL A 148 8.67 -12.75 -7.07
CA VAL A 148 9.46 -13.76 -7.77
C VAL A 148 9.17 -13.75 -9.27
N GLN A 149 7.90 -13.61 -9.67
CA GLN A 149 7.52 -13.52 -11.09
C GLN A 149 8.15 -12.30 -11.78
N ILE A 150 8.07 -11.13 -11.14
CA ILE A 150 8.70 -9.90 -11.64
C ILE A 150 10.23 -10.08 -11.73
N GLY A 151 10.87 -10.58 -10.68
CA GLY A 151 12.32 -10.78 -10.65
C GLY A 151 12.83 -11.80 -11.66
N ARG A 152 12.07 -12.85 -11.96
CA ARG A 152 12.40 -13.79 -13.02
C ARG A 152 12.32 -13.14 -14.40
N ARG A 153 11.39 -12.20 -14.62
CA ARG A 153 11.19 -11.53 -15.91
C ARG A 153 12.13 -10.34 -16.14
N MET A 154 12.74 -9.79 -15.09
CA MET A 154 13.75 -8.74 -15.22
C MET A 154 15.06 -9.29 -15.83
N SER A 155 15.58 -8.57 -16.81
CA SER A 155 16.82 -8.90 -17.53
C SER A 155 18.05 -8.23 -16.92
N GLU A 156 17.88 -7.36 -15.92
CA GLU A 156 18.99 -6.63 -15.33
C GLU A 156 19.93 -7.53 -14.55
N LYS A 157 21.24 -7.29 -14.73
CA LYS A 157 22.30 -7.99 -13.98
C LYS A 157 22.15 -7.80 -12.46
N ARG A 158 21.61 -6.65 -12.02
CA ARG A 158 21.38 -6.29 -10.61
C ARG A 158 19.90 -6.27 -10.22
N LYS A 159 19.05 -7.06 -10.90
CA LYS A 159 17.60 -7.09 -10.65
C LYS A 159 17.21 -7.29 -9.18
N TRP A 160 17.91 -8.15 -8.45
CA TRP A 160 17.62 -8.39 -7.03
C TRP A 160 17.92 -7.18 -6.15
N TRP A 161 18.94 -6.37 -6.48
CA TRP A 161 19.19 -5.10 -5.79
C TRP A 161 18.11 -4.06 -6.08
N ALA A 162 17.59 -4.02 -7.32
CA ALA A 162 16.47 -3.15 -7.65
C ALA A 162 15.21 -3.56 -6.86
N LEU A 163 14.88 -4.85 -6.84
CA LEU A 163 13.73 -5.36 -6.06
C LEU A 163 13.91 -5.10 -4.56
N ALA A 164 15.12 -5.31 -4.02
CA ALA A 164 15.42 -5.01 -2.63
C ALA A 164 15.30 -3.51 -2.34
N GLY A 165 15.82 -2.63 -3.20
CA GLY A 165 15.70 -1.18 -3.06
C GLY A 165 14.25 -0.72 -3.05
N PHE A 166 13.45 -1.13 -4.03
CA PHE A 166 12.01 -0.80 -4.09
C PHE A 166 11.16 -1.54 -3.05
N GLY A 167 11.68 -2.59 -2.39
CA GLY A 167 11.03 -3.22 -1.25
C GLY A 167 11.34 -2.55 0.07
N ILE A 168 12.62 -2.25 0.33
CA ILE A 168 13.13 -1.78 1.63
C ILE A 168 12.96 -0.27 1.77
N ILE A 169 13.34 0.51 0.76
CA ILE A 169 13.30 1.98 0.88
C ILE A 169 11.87 2.48 1.15
N PRO A 170 10.82 2.01 0.44
CA PRO A 170 9.46 2.48 0.69
C PRO A 170 8.92 2.03 2.04
N MET A 171 9.34 0.86 2.51
CA MET A 171 9.04 0.39 3.87
C MET A 171 9.65 1.32 4.92
N LEU A 172 10.94 1.67 4.78
CA LEU A 172 11.61 2.62 5.69
C LEU A 172 10.98 4.01 5.61
N TYR A 173 10.64 4.47 4.41
CA TYR A 173 9.95 5.73 4.19
C TYR A 173 8.57 5.72 4.87
N GLY A 174 7.74 4.70 4.65
CA GLY A 174 6.45 4.56 5.29
C GLY A 174 6.56 4.56 6.83
N PHE A 175 7.56 3.87 7.38
CA PHE A 175 7.80 3.87 8.83
C PHE A 175 8.21 5.25 9.36
N LEU A 176 9.23 5.88 8.77
CA LEU A 176 9.78 7.14 9.27
C LEU A 176 8.84 8.32 8.99
N TYR A 177 8.26 8.39 7.81
CA TYR A 177 7.42 9.50 7.40
C TYR A 177 5.98 9.31 7.88
N SER A 178 5.37 8.17 7.55
CA SER A 178 3.96 7.93 7.85
C SER A 178 3.77 7.60 9.35
N HIS A 179 4.45 6.59 9.88
CA HIS A 179 4.21 6.13 11.26
C HIS A 179 4.81 7.05 12.33
N ARG A 180 5.91 7.75 12.04
CA ARG A 180 6.53 8.66 13.02
C ARG A 180 6.10 10.10 12.79
N PHE A 181 6.40 10.68 11.62
CA PHE A 181 6.19 12.11 11.40
C PHE A 181 4.70 12.50 11.32
N LEU A 182 3.90 11.85 10.47
CA LEU A 182 2.48 12.21 10.34
C LEU A 182 1.69 11.92 11.63
N ASN A 183 1.98 10.82 12.32
CA ASN A 183 1.38 10.54 13.62
C ASN A 183 1.81 11.53 14.69
N TYR A 184 3.06 11.99 14.69
CA TYR A 184 3.52 13.04 15.59
C TYR A 184 2.74 14.34 15.39
N LEU A 185 2.49 14.74 14.13
CA LEU A 185 1.66 15.90 13.82
C LEU A 185 0.23 15.73 14.32
N LEU A 186 -0.39 14.57 14.05
CA LEU A 186 -1.73 14.26 14.57
C LEU A 186 -1.76 14.30 16.10
N ALA A 187 -0.78 13.70 16.77
CA ALA A 187 -0.69 13.70 18.23
C ALA A 187 -0.57 15.13 18.79
N SER A 188 0.16 16.01 18.08
CA SER A 188 0.37 17.43 18.43
C SER A 188 -0.85 18.32 18.17
N GLY A 189 -1.99 17.77 17.74
CA GLY A 189 -3.21 18.57 17.51
C GLY A 189 -3.46 18.96 16.06
N TRP A 190 -2.49 18.78 15.17
CA TRP A 190 -2.58 19.26 13.79
C TRP A 190 -3.53 18.40 12.96
N GLY A 191 -4.55 19.02 12.37
CA GLY A 191 -5.47 18.38 11.42
C GLY A 191 -6.21 17.14 11.96
N ARG A 192 -6.44 17.06 13.28
CA ARG A 192 -7.16 15.94 13.94
C ARG A 192 -8.66 15.90 13.67
N ARG A 193 -9.24 16.97 13.14
CA ARG A 193 -10.68 17.03 12.88
C ARG A 193 -11.04 15.94 11.86
N ILE A 194 -12.06 15.16 12.18
CA ILE A 194 -12.54 14.07 11.34
C ILE A 194 -13.81 14.57 10.64
N ARG A 195 -13.72 14.79 9.33
CA ARG A 195 -14.86 15.30 8.53
C ARG A 195 -15.35 14.32 7.49
N ILE A 196 -14.42 13.65 6.81
CA ILE A 196 -14.72 12.82 5.66
C ILE A 196 -14.27 11.40 5.99
N LEU A 197 -15.20 10.44 5.87
CA LEU A 197 -14.93 9.00 5.93
C LEU A 197 -14.10 8.56 7.16
N GLY A 198 -14.39 9.09 8.36
CA GLY A 198 -13.66 8.71 9.57
C GLY A 198 -12.17 9.08 9.57
N THR A 199 -11.76 9.96 8.66
CA THR A 199 -10.34 10.27 8.40
C THR A 199 -9.99 11.68 8.87
N PRO A 200 -8.86 11.86 9.60
CA PRO A 200 -8.36 13.18 9.96
C PRO A 200 -8.06 14.06 8.74
N ASP A 201 -8.42 15.34 8.82
CA ASP A 201 -8.17 16.37 7.80
C ASP A 201 -6.70 16.35 7.31
N LEU A 202 -5.73 16.15 8.21
CA LEU A 202 -4.31 16.07 7.84
C LEU A 202 -4.05 14.99 6.78
N LEU A 203 -4.62 13.80 6.95
CA LEU A 203 -4.42 12.67 6.03
C LEU A 203 -5.12 12.90 4.70
N ILE A 204 -6.29 13.54 4.72
CA ILE A 204 -7.01 13.92 3.51
C ILE A 204 -6.18 14.91 2.69
N TYR A 205 -5.74 16.02 3.28
CA TYR A 205 -4.93 17.02 2.59
C TYR A 205 -3.61 16.45 2.09
N HIS A 206 -2.96 15.65 2.94
CA HIS A 206 -1.73 14.96 2.56
C HIS A 206 -1.93 14.03 1.36
N THR A 207 -3.00 13.24 1.35
CA THR A 207 -3.28 12.31 0.25
C THR A 207 -3.62 13.04 -1.04
N VAL A 208 -4.41 14.11 -0.97
CA VAL A 208 -4.69 14.97 -2.13
C VAL A 208 -3.41 15.59 -2.68
N PHE A 209 -2.55 16.12 -1.80
CA PHE A 209 -1.25 16.68 -2.17
C PHE A 209 -0.36 15.65 -2.88
N MET A 210 -0.24 14.43 -2.31
CA MET A 210 0.51 13.34 -2.92
C MET A 210 -0.10 12.89 -4.25
N ALA A 211 -1.43 12.84 -4.37
CA ALA A 211 -2.09 12.51 -5.64
C ALA A 211 -1.80 13.55 -6.73
N ILE A 212 -1.81 14.84 -6.40
CA ILE A 212 -1.45 15.92 -7.33
C ILE A 212 0.01 15.82 -7.77
N ILE A 213 0.94 15.64 -6.82
CA ILE A 213 2.37 15.46 -7.13
C ILE A 213 2.58 14.25 -8.04
N GLY A 214 1.98 13.11 -7.68
CA GLY A 214 2.06 11.88 -8.46
C GLY A 214 1.52 12.08 -9.88
N TRP A 215 0.38 12.75 -10.01
CA TRP A 215 -0.22 13.03 -11.32
C TRP A 215 0.67 13.93 -12.18
N ILE A 216 1.21 15.02 -11.63
CA ILE A 216 2.12 15.93 -12.34
C ILE A 216 3.38 15.17 -12.78
N ALA A 217 4.03 14.43 -11.86
CA ALA A 217 5.22 13.66 -12.15
C ALA A 217 4.97 12.61 -13.24
N TRP A 218 3.84 11.91 -13.19
CA TRP A 218 3.44 10.96 -14.22
C TRP A 218 3.23 11.61 -15.59
N LYS A 219 2.53 12.76 -15.65
CA LYS A 219 2.32 13.51 -16.89
C LYS A 219 3.64 13.98 -17.51
N MET A 220 4.59 14.42 -16.68
CA MET A 220 5.93 14.82 -17.15
C MET A 220 6.74 13.63 -17.66
N LEU A 221 6.67 12.47 -17.00
CA LEU A 221 7.32 11.24 -17.47
C LEU A 221 6.85 10.84 -18.86
N VAL A 222 5.54 10.81 -19.08
CA VAL A 222 4.95 10.44 -20.38
C VAL A 222 5.32 11.47 -21.46
N LYS A 223 5.28 12.77 -21.13
CA LYS A 223 5.62 13.84 -22.09
C LYS A 223 7.09 13.81 -22.51
N ASN A 224 8.02 13.58 -21.58
CA ASN A 224 9.46 13.56 -21.88
C ASN A 224 9.83 12.36 -22.77
N ASP A 225 9.13 11.23 -22.62
CA ASP A 225 9.35 10.04 -23.44
C ASP A 225 8.99 10.29 -24.92
N ASN A 226 7.82 10.90 -25.16
CA ASN A 226 7.37 11.23 -26.51
C ASN A 226 8.31 12.22 -27.23
N ARG A 227 9.04 13.06 -26.50
CA ARG A 227 10.01 14.00 -27.09
C ARG A 227 11.28 13.31 -27.57
N THR A 228 11.73 12.25 -26.89
CA THR A 228 12.93 11.49 -27.27
C THR A 228 12.76 10.59 -28.49
N VAL A 229 11.52 10.37 -28.97
CA VAL A 229 11.25 9.55 -30.17
C VAL A 229 11.19 10.40 -31.44
N ILE A 230 11.09 11.73 -31.32
CA ILE A 230 10.91 12.67 -32.44
C ILE A 230 12.22 13.40 -32.78
N SER A 231 13.26 13.28 -31.94
CA SER A 231 14.61 13.81 -32.17
C SER A 231 15.56 12.74 -32.70
#